data_AF-A0A935EKJ1-F1
#
_entry.id   AF-A0A935EKJ1-F1
#
_cell.length_a   1.000
_cell.length_b   1.000
_cell.length_c   1.000
_cell.angle_alpha   90.00
_cell.angle_beta   90.00
_cell.angle_gamma   90.00
#
_symmetry.space_group_name_H-M   'P 1'
#
loop_
_entity.id
_entity.type
_entity.pdbx_description
1 polymer ?
#
loop_
_entity_poly.entity_id
_entity_poly.type
_entity_poly.pdbx_seq_one_letter_code
_entity_poly.pdbx_strand_id
1 'polypeptide(L)'
;MTIVIGKLILLVACLLFFAPTFLWAQDSSTVTELDPSIAVAVDLPKRFRFDLYAGKEKSDELASARAKIGLGVSFRVKPIFKRLLDAADSDKQHLLVVGAIYEYSRASEEDTTSIEHRLMLDATLRYDLPKKLLLSNRNRFEFRWVNGDYHLRYRNRPALERSFKLYKRNITPYVASELFWDQRYKKLNIYKFTSGVQVPVFRRTSVEFFYERQYCSTCATRDTNIFGLNLNFYFHKK
;
A
#
# COMPACT_ATOMS: atom_id res chain seq x y z
N MET A 1 -2.48 -6.50 33.50
CA MET A 1 -1.83 -6.70 32.19
C MET A 1 -2.83 -7.12 31.10
N THR A 2 -3.83 -7.95 31.45
CA THR A 2 -4.96 -8.36 30.60
C THR A 2 -5.82 -7.22 30.05
N ILE A 3 -6.00 -6.12 30.81
CA ILE A 3 -6.86 -4.99 30.43
C ILE A 3 -6.31 -4.21 29.22
N VAL A 4 -4.99 -4.10 29.06
CA VAL A 4 -4.36 -3.38 27.94
C VAL A 4 -4.40 -4.21 26.67
N ILE A 5 -4.23 -5.54 26.79
CA ILE A 5 -4.35 -6.49 25.68
C ILE A 5 -5.80 -6.54 25.21
N GLY A 6 -6.77 -6.58 26.13
CA GLY A 6 -8.20 -6.54 25.80
C GLY A 6 -8.61 -5.26 25.06
N LYS A 7 -8.13 -4.08 25.52
CA LYS A 7 -8.38 -2.81 24.82
C LYS A 7 -7.70 -2.71 23.45
N LEU A 8 -6.54 -3.34 23.27
CA LEU A 8 -5.83 -3.39 21.98
C LEU A 8 -6.53 -4.32 20.99
N ILE A 9 -6.94 -5.51 21.44
CA ILE A 9 -7.76 -6.43 20.64
C ILE A 9 -9.07 -5.76 20.27
N LEU A 10 -9.72 -5.06 21.21
CA LEU A 10 -10.95 -4.33 20.94
C LEU A 10 -10.74 -3.16 19.96
N LEU A 11 -9.62 -2.46 19.99
CA LEU A 11 -9.34 -1.34 19.10
C LEU A 11 -8.91 -1.79 17.69
N VAL A 12 -8.12 -2.86 17.61
CA VAL A 12 -7.80 -3.53 16.33
C VAL A 12 -9.06 -4.17 15.75
N ALA A 13 -9.86 -4.86 16.56
CA ALA A 13 -11.16 -5.38 16.16
C ALA A 13 -12.09 -4.24 15.73
N CYS A 14 -12.22 -3.15 16.49
CA CYS A 14 -13.05 -2.00 16.08
C CYS A 14 -12.55 -1.36 14.79
N LEU A 15 -11.25 -1.25 14.54
CA LEU A 15 -10.74 -0.73 13.26
C LEU A 15 -11.02 -1.71 12.10
N LEU A 16 -10.98 -3.02 12.36
CA LEU A 16 -11.37 -4.05 11.40
C LEU A 16 -12.89 -4.13 11.18
N PHE A 17 -13.70 -3.82 12.19
CA PHE A 17 -15.18 -3.92 12.17
C PHE A 17 -15.91 -2.61 11.85
N PHE A 18 -15.30 -1.42 11.99
CA PHE A 18 -15.90 -0.16 11.54
C PHE A 18 -15.61 0.15 10.07
N ALA A 19 -14.53 -0.42 9.52
CA ALA A 19 -14.16 -0.36 8.12
C ALA A 19 -15.25 -0.78 7.10
N PRO A 20 -16.12 -1.80 7.35
CA PRO A 20 -17.01 -2.30 6.32
C PRO A 20 -18.45 -1.76 6.42
N THR A 21 -18.81 -0.97 7.44
CA THR A 21 -20.22 -0.49 7.55
C THR A 21 -20.60 0.55 6.49
N PHE A 22 -19.61 1.12 5.79
CA PHE A 22 -19.83 2.10 4.72
C PHE A 22 -19.57 1.56 3.30
N LEU A 23 -19.23 0.28 3.14
CA LEU A 23 -19.03 -0.31 1.81
C LEU A 23 -19.98 -1.49 1.64
N TRP A 24 -20.85 -1.31 0.66
CA TRP A 24 -22.03 -2.05 0.24
C TRP A 24 -22.06 -3.56 0.54
N ALA A 25 -23.28 -4.04 0.80
CA ALA A 25 -23.63 -5.44 1.05
C ALA A 25 -22.83 -6.41 0.16
N GLN A 26 -22.38 -7.52 0.75
CA GLN A 26 -21.66 -8.57 0.02
C GLN A 26 -22.56 -9.12 -1.10
N ASP A 27 -22.21 -8.81 -2.35
CA ASP A 27 -22.80 -9.44 -3.52
C ASP A 27 -22.29 -10.89 -3.63
N SER A 28 -23.16 -11.78 -4.11
CA SER A 28 -22.90 -13.19 -4.39
C SER A 28 -21.71 -13.43 -5.34
N SER A 29 -21.31 -12.43 -6.11
CA SER A 29 -20.16 -12.45 -7.02
C SER A 29 -18.83 -12.01 -6.40
N THR A 30 -18.75 -11.85 -5.07
CA THR A 30 -17.52 -11.41 -4.40
C THR A 30 -16.42 -12.48 -4.51
N VAL A 31 -15.26 -12.12 -5.05
CA VAL A 31 -14.10 -13.03 -5.17
C VAL A 31 -13.12 -12.77 -4.03
N THR A 32 -12.38 -13.80 -3.60
CA THR A 32 -11.32 -13.69 -2.59
C THR A 32 -9.96 -14.03 -3.19
N GLU A 33 -8.95 -13.21 -2.90
CA GLU A 33 -7.60 -13.34 -3.47
C GLU A 33 -6.50 -13.16 -2.42
N LEU A 34 -5.30 -13.66 -2.78
CA LEU A 34 -4.11 -13.60 -1.96
C LEU A 34 -2.98 -12.86 -2.69
N ASP A 35 -2.49 -11.79 -2.07
CA ASP A 35 -1.50 -10.87 -2.64
C ASP A 35 -0.19 -10.90 -1.84
N PRO A 36 0.70 -11.88 -2.11
CA PRO A 36 2.04 -11.89 -1.53
C PRO A 36 2.97 -10.94 -2.28
N SER A 37 3.75 -10.15 -1.52
CA SER A 37 4.81 -9.32 -2.07
C SER A 37 6.05 -9.27 -1.18
N ILE A 38 7.18 -8.95 -1.81
CA ILE A 38 8.47 -8.74 -1.17
C ILE A 38 9.01 -7.41 -1.68
N ALA A 39 9.50 -6.58 -0.76
CA ALA A 39 10.11 -5.29 -1.06
C ALA A 39 11.47 -5.15 -0.35
N VAL A 40 12.43 -4.57 -1.07
CA VAL A 40 13.76 -4.26 -0.60
C VAL A 40 14.00 -2.77 -0.79
N ALA A 41 14.32 -2.10 0.31
CA ALA A 41 14.60 -0.68 0.38
C ALA A 41 16.06 -0.47 0.77
N VAL A 42 16.79 0.33 0.00
CA VAL A 42 18.19 0.66 0.26
C VAL A 42 18.35 2.17 0.38
N ASP A 43 18.68 2.63 1.58
CA ASP A 43 18.94 4.02 1.87
C ASP A 43 20.36 4.40 1.48
N LEU A 44 20.45 5.41 0.62
CA LEU A 44 21.72 6.00 0.19
C LEU A 44 22.04 7.26 1.00
N PRO A 45 23.32 7.66 1.02
CA PRO A 45 23.70 9.00 1.45
C PRO A 45 22.93 10.06 0.64
N LYS A 46 22.69 11.23 1.26
CA LYS A 46 22.09 12.43 0.61
C LYS A 46 20.59 12.34 0.25
N ARG A 47 19.79 11.64 1.07
CA ARG A 47 18.29 11.65 1.02
C ARG A 47 17.67 10.85 -0.11
N PHE A 48 18.44 10.01 -0.79
CA PHE A 48 17.92 9.09 -1.81
C PHE A 48 17.66 7.71 -1.23
N ARG A 49 16.70 7.00 -1.81
CA ARG A 49 16.43 5.59 -1.56
C ARG A 49 16.13 4.88 -2.87
N PHE A 50 16.63 3.66 -2.97
CA PHE A 50 16.24 2.73 -4.01
C PHE A 50 15.26 1.71 -3.46
N ASP A 51 14.24 1.41 -4.24
CA ASP A 51 13.20 0.44 -3.94
C ASP A 51 13.18 -0.62 -5.04
N LEU A 52 13.13 -1.88 -4.65
CA LEU A 52 12.86 -3.02 -5.53
C LEU A 52 11.74 -3.82 -4.90
N TYR A 53 10.71 -4.18 -5.67
CA TYR A 53 9.67 -5.08 -5.18
C TYR A 53 9.24 -6.06 -6.24
N ALA A 54 8.75 -7.20 -5.79
CA ALA A 54 8.13 -8.22 -6.62
C ALA A 54 6.97 -8.87 -5.87
N GLY A 55 5.97 -9.36 -6.59
CA GLY A 55 4.84 -10.03 -5.96
C GLY A 55 3.75 -10.42 -6.95
N LYS A 56 2.63 -10.87 -6.38
CA LYS A 56 1.37 -11.07 -7.10
C LYS A 56 0.33 -10.08 -6.62
N GLU A 57 -0.57 -9.71 -7.51
CA GLU A 57 -1.71 -8.83 -7.23
C GLU A 57 -2.87 -9.19 -8.15
N LYS A 58 -4.11 -8.90 -7.75
CA LYS A 58 -5.25 -8.92 -8.68
C LYS A 58 -4.96 -8.08 -9.94
N SER A 59 -5.23 -8.65 -11.11
CA SER A 59 -5.29 -7.90 -12.37
C SER A 59 -6.58 -7.09 -12.46
N ASP A 60 -6.49 -5.88 -13.01
CA ASP A 60 -7.67 -5.07 -13.35
C ASP A 60 -8.27 -5.47 -14.71
N GLU A 61 -7.45 -6.09 -15.58
CA GLU A 61 -7.79 -6.41 -16.97
C GLU A 61 -8.31 -7.84 -17.15
N LEU A 62 -7.82 -8.78 -16.33
CA LEU A 62 -8.15 -10.21 -16.39
C LEU A 62 -8.69 -10.69 -15.04
N ALA A 63 -9.42 -11.81 -15.02
CA ALA A 63 -9.87 -12.39 -13.77
C ALA A 63 -8.71 -13.07 -13.01
N SER A 64 -7.60 -13.40 -13.68
CA SER A 64 -6.41 -13.95 -13.06
C SER A 64 -5.55 -12.92 -12.32
N ALA A 65 -4.70 -13.40 -11.42
CA ALA A 65 -3.69 -12.58 -10.75
C ALA A 65 -2.54 -12.22 -11.70
N ARG A 66 -1.99 -11.02 -11.57
CA ARG A 66 -0.78 -10.57 -12.26
C ARG A 66 0.46 -10.76 -11.40
N ALA A 67 1.56 -11.20 -12.00
CA ALA A 67 2.88 -11.11 -11.41
C ALA A 67 3.47 -9.73 -11.74
N LYS A 68 4.11 -9.08 -10.76
CA LYS A 68 4.73 -7.76 -10.91
C LYS A 68 6.14 -7.71 -10.36
N ILE A 69 6.97 -6.91 -10.99
CA ILE A 69 8.29 -6.50 -10.52
C ILE A 69 8.48 -5.01 -10.80
N GLY A 70 8.96 -4.28 -9.79
CA GLY A 70 9.14 -2.84 -9.90
C GLY A 70 10.43 -2.37 -9.25
N LEU A 71 11.00 -1.33 -9.83
CA LEU A 71 12.20 -0.65 -9.36
C LEU A 71 11.93 0.85 -9.27
N GLY A 72 12.40 1.47 -8.20
CA GLY A 72 12.10 2.86 -7.91
C GLY A 72 13.25 3.60 -7.27
N VAL A 73 13.19 4.92 -7.41
CA VAL A 73 14.04 5.86 -6.69
C VAL A 73 13.16 6.90 -6.02
N SER A 74 13.46 7.21 -4.77
CA SER A 74 12.77 8.24 -4.01
C SER A 74 13.75 9.25 -3.43
N PHE A 75 13.29 10.50 -3.35
CA PHE A 75 13.97 11.63 -2.75
C PHE A 75 13.16 12.12 -1.55
N ARG A 76 13.86 12.36 -0.44
CA ARG A 76 13.26 12.80 0.81
C ARG A 76 13.53 14.26 1.06
N VAL A 77 12.48 15.03 1.29
CA VAL A 77 12.61 16.43 1.70
C VAL A 77 13.01 16.48 3.18
N LYS A 78 13.91 17.41 3.51
CA LYS A 78 14.45 17.56 4.89
C LYS A 78 13.30 17.67 5.90
N PRO A 79 13.36 16.94 7.03
CA PRO A 79 12.34 17.08 8.07
C PRO A 79 12.39 18.50 8.65
N ILE A 80 11.25 19.18 8.65
CA ILE A 80 11.10 20.52 9.27
C ILE A 80 10.90 20.39 10.78
N PHE A 81 10.32 19.29 11.25
CA PHE A 81 10.04 19.01 12.66
C PHE A 81 10.61 17.65 13.09
N LYS A 82 11.03 17.53 14.36
CA LYS A 82 11.41 16.23 14.95
C LYS A 82 10.15 15.37 15.05
N ARG A 83 10.18 14.19 14.42
CA ARG A 83 9.03 13.28 14.39
C ARG A 83 8.96 12.37 15.60
N LEU A 84 7.73 12.06 15.99
CA LEU A 84 7.41 11.32 17.22
C LEU A 84 7.41 9.79 17.06
N LEU A 85 7.51 9.30 15.82
CA LEU A 85 7.42 7.87 15.51
C LEU A 85 8.78 7.29 15.14
N ASP A 86 9.24 6.37 15.99
CA ASP A 86 10.37 5.48 15.70
C ASP A 86 9.88 4.37 14.75
N ALA A 87 9.90 4.68 13.46
CA ALA A 87 9.49 3.78 12.39
C ALA A 87 10.70 3.01 11.84
N ALA A 88 10.50 1.71 11.58
CA ALA A 88 11.49 0.88 10.88
C ALA A 88 11.76 1.37 9.44
N ASP A 89 10.78 2.04 8.84
CA ASP A 89 10.86 2.69 7.55
C ASP A 89 11.26 4.17 7.71
N SER A 90 12.43 4.53 7.16
CA SER A 90 12.99 5.87 7.25
C SER A 90 12.18 6.92 6.47
N ASP A 91 11.37 6.53 5.48
CA ASP A 91 10.49 7.45 4.76
C ASP A 91 9.44 8.06 5.68
N LYS A 92 8.99 7.31 6.68
CA LYS A 92 8.02 7.78 7.68
C LYS A 92 8.59 8.89 8.57
N GLN A 93 9.89 9.15 8.52
CA GLN A 93 10.54 10.26 9.23
C GLN A 93 10.50 11.60 8.45
N HIS A 94 10.06 11.60 7.19
CA HIS A 94 10.14 12.77 6.30
C HIS A 94 8.77 13.34 5.89
N LEU A 95 8.64 14.68 5.89
CA LEU A 95 7.41 15.42 5.54
C LEU A 95 6.89 15.08 4.16
N LEU A 96 7.79 15.16 3.19
CA LEU A 96 7.49 14.89 1.81
C LEU A 96 8.54 13.92 1.29
N VAL A 97 8.04 12.86 0.66
CA VAL A 97 8.84 11.93 -0.13
C VAL A 97 8.29 11.94 -1.54
N VAL A 98 9.15 12.19 -2.51
CA VAL A 98 8.80 12.20 -3.93
C VAL A 98 9.56 11.05 -4.58
N GLY A 99 8.94 10.31 -5.50
CA GLY A 99 9.59 9.16 -6.11
C GLY A 99 9.14 8.91 -7.53
N ALA A 100 9.96 8.15 -8.25
CA ALA A 100 9.64 7.60 -9.55
C ALA A 100 9.85 6.08 -9.49
N ILE A 101 8.89 5.33 -9.99
CA ILE A 101 8.92 3.86 -9.97
C ILE A 101 8.56 3.37 -11.36
N TYR A 102 9.37 2.47 -11.90
CA TYR A 102 9.01 1.69 -13.08
C TYR A 102 8.57 0.30 -12.64
N GLU A 103 7.47 -0.19 -13.20
CA GLU A 103 6.96 -1.53 -12.94
C GLU A 103 6.62 -2.26 -14.24
N TYR A 104 7.02 -3.52 -14.30
CA TYR A 104 6.57 -4.48 -15.28
C TYR A 104 5.62 -5.47 -14.62
N SER A 105 4.49 -5.75 -15.26
CA SER A 105 3.57 -6.78 -14.81
C SER A 105 3.00 -7.61 -15.95
N ARG A 106 2.65 -8.86 -15.64
CA ARG A 106 2.10 -9.81 -16.59
C ARG A 106 0.96 -10.59 -15.92
N ALA A 107 -0.18 -10.65 -16.58
CA ALA A 107 -1.29 -11.54 -16.27
C ALA A 107 -1.52 -12.48 -17.45
N SER A 108 -1.90 -13.73 -17.16
CA SER A 108 -2.27 -14.71 -18.19
C SER A 108 -3.53 -15.42 -17.73
N GLU A 109 -4.48 -15.60 -18.64
CA GLU A 109 -5.74 -16.31 -18.42
C GLU A 109 -6.08 -17.07 -19.71
N GLU A 110 -6.10 -18.40 -19.62
CA GLU A 110 -6.26 -19.29 -20.77
C GLU A 110 -5.31 -18.89 -21.92
N ASP A 111 -5.86 -18.46 -23.06
CA ASP A 111 -5.10 -18.04 -24.25
C ASP A 111 -4.84 -16.52 -24.31
N THR A 112 -5.28 -15.76 -23.31
CA THR A 112 -5.08 -14.30 -23.25
C THR A 112 -3.94 -13.94 -22.30
N THR A 113 -2.95 -13.22 -22.80
CA THR A 113 -1.89 -12.61 -21.97
C THR A 113 -2.00 -11.10 -22.01
N SER A 114 -2.00 -10.49 -20.82
CA SER A 114 -1.91 -9.04 -20.65
C SER A 114 -0.52 -8.69 -20.12
N ILE A 115 0.18 -7.83 -20.86
CA ILE A 115 1.47 -7.28 -20.47
C ILE A 115 1.28 -5.80 -20.18
N GLU A 116 1.82 -5.35 -19.05
CA GLU A 116 1.68 -3.96 -18.64
C GLU A 116 3.02 -3.39 -18.18
N HIS A 117 3.35 -2.22 -18.74
CA HIS A 117 4.43 -1.37 -18.26
C HIS A 117 3.84 -0.15 -17.58
N ARG A 118 4.39 0.22 -16.42
CA ARG A 118 3.99 1.42 -15.68
C ARG A 118 5.19 2.27 -15.32
N LEU A 119 5.08 3.56 -15.58
CA LEU A 119 5.90 4.56 -14.94
C LEU A 119 5.03 5.32 -13.94
N MET A 120 5.43 5.35 -12.67
CA MET A 120 4.68 5.94 -11.58
C MET A 120 5.47 7.08 -10.97
N LEU A 121 4.81 8.24 -10.81
CA LEU A 121 5.35 9.39 -10.09
C LEU A 121 4.58 9.58 -8.79
N ASP A 122 5.30 9.49 -7.67
CA ASP A 122 4.75 9.49 -6.33
C ASP A 122 5.10 10.77 -5.59
N ALA A 123 4.14 11.31 -4.86
CA ALA A 123 4.34 12.34 -3.85
C ALA A 123 3.57 11.97 -2.58
N THR A 124 4.30 11.64 -1.51
CA THR A 124 3.72 11.26 -0.21
C THR A 124 3.97 12.34 0.82
N LEU A 125 2.88 12.98 1.25
CA LEU A 125 2.86 13.92 2.37
C LEU A 125 2.55 13.17 3.66
N ARG A 126 3.19 13.57 4.75
CA ARG A 126 3.02 12.95 6.07
C ARG A 126 2.92 14.01 7.16
N TYR A 127 1.97 13.87 8.07
CA TYR A 127 1.73 14.79 9.17
C TYR A 127 1.52 14.03 10.48
N ASP A 128 2.23 14.47 11.54
CA ASP A 128 2.10 13.90 12.88
C ASP A 128 0.90 14.55 13.58
N LEU A 129 -0.14 13.76 13.85
CA LEU A 129 -1.31 14.15 14.61
C LEU A 129 -1.10 13.89 16.12
N PRO A 130 -1.90 14.53 17.00
CA PRO A 130 -1.90 14.24 18.43
C PRO A 130 -2.07 12.74 18.72
N LYS A 131 -1.60 12.30 19.90
CA LYS A 131 -1.65 10.88 20.34
C LYS A 131 -0.78 9.91 19.50
N LYS A 132 0.27 10.44 18.84
CA LYS A 132 1.23 9.67 18.01
C LYS A 132 0.56 8.98 16.82
N LEU A 133 -0.40 9.67 16.22
CA LEU A 133 -1.05 9.24 14.99
C LEU A 133 -0.28 9.82 13.79
N LEU A 134 -0.01 9.02 12.77
CA LEU A 134 0.58 9.47 11.52
C LEU A 134 -0.49 9.51 10.46
N LEU A 135 -0.80 10.71 9.96
CA LEU A 135 -1.58 10.88 8.75
C LEU A 135 -0.61 10.90 7.57
N SER A 136 -0.91 10.14 6.53
CA SER A 136 -0.20 10.20 5.27
C SER A 136 -1.17 10.33 4.11
N ASN A 137 -0.74 11.01 3.06
CA ASN A 137 -1.48 11.10 1.82
C ASN A 137 -0.51 10.94 0.65
N ARG A 138 -0.63 9.83 -0.08
CA ARG A 138 0.16 9.55 -1.28
C ARG A 138 -0.65 9.87 -2.52
N ASN A 139 -0.11 10.76 -3.34
CA ASN A 139 -0.59 11.04 -4.69
C ASN A 139 0.33 10.31 -5.66
N ARG A 140 -0.27 9.63 -6.65
CA ARG A 140 0.45 8.87 -7.66
C ARG A 140 -0.15 9.13 -9.03
N PHE A 141 0.70 9.46 -9.99
CA PHE A 141 0.37 9.45 -11.42
C PHE A 141 0.99 8.21 -12.05
N GLU A 142 0.17 7.35 -12.64
CA GLU A 142 0.57 6.13 -13.31
C GLU A 142 0.42 6.32 -14.83
N PHE A 143 1.54 6.37 -15.53
CA PHE A 143 1.62 6.29 -16.99
C PHE A 143 1.67 4.81 -17.36
N ARG A 144 0.60 4.28 -17.94
CA ARG A 144 0.41 2.85 -18.15
C ARG A 144 0.41 2.54 -19.64
N TRP A 145 1.07 1.45 -20.02
CA TRP A 145 1.00 0.85 -21.35
C TRP A 145 0.54 -0.59 -21.17
N VAL A 146 -0.74 -0.85 -21.44
CA VAL A 146 -1.32 -2.20 -21.36
C VAL A 146 -1.42 -2.73 -22.78
N ASN A 147 -0.70 -3.81 -23.08
CA ASN A 147 -0.59 -4.39 -24.43
C ASN A 147 -0.19 -3.36 -25.50
N GLY A 148 0.58 -2.34 -25.11
CA GLY A 148 0.99 -1.22 -25.98
C GLY A 148 0.08 0.01 -25.91
N ASP A 149 -1.14 -0.11 -25.39
CA ASP A 149 -2.10 0.99 -25.31
C ASP A 149 -1.83 1.89 -24.10
N TYR A 150 -1.53 3.14 -24.39
CA TYR A 150 -1.23 4.15 -23.38
C TYR A 150 -2.49 4.70 -22.71
N HIS A 151 -2.46 4.83 -21.37
CA HIS A 151 -3.43 5.61 -20.62
C HIS A 151 -2.83 6.12 -19.31
N LEU A 152 -3.32 7.30 -18.88
CA LEU A 152 -2.99 7.87 -17.58
C LEU A 152 -3.99 7.42 -16.53
N ARG A 153 -3.49 7.12 -15.34
CA ARG A 153 -4.29 6.85 -14.17
C ARG A 153 -3.76 7.67 -13.00
N TYR A 154 -4.66 8.29 -12.26
CA TYR A 154 -4.33 8.99 -11.03
C TYR A 154 -4.84 8.18 -9.84
N ARG A 155 -4.01 8.06 -8.80
CA ARG A 155 -4.33 7.34 -7.57
C ARG A 155 -4.02 8.22 -6.37
N ASN A 156 -4.97 8.28 -5.44
CA ASN A 156 -4.80 8.93 -4.16
C ASN A 156 -4.96 7.91 -3.02
N ARG A 157 -4.07 7.93 -2.03
CA ARG A 157 -4.11 7.06 -0.85
C ARG A 157 -3.89 7.87 0.44
N PRO A 158 -4.96 8.33 1.10
CA PRO A 158 -4.88 8.72 2.50
C PRO A 158 -4.78 7.47 3.39
N ALA A 159 -3.89 7.53 4.38
CA ALA A 159 -3.72 6.48 5.38
C ALA A 159 -3.46 7.07 6.76
N LEU A 160 -3.97 6.37 7.78
CA LEU A 160 -3.80 6.71 9.19
C LEU A 160 -3.13 5.54 9.90
N GLU A 161 -2.01 5.81 10.56
CA GLU A 161 -1.23 4.79 11.26
C GLU A 161 -1.02 5.16 12.72
N ARG A 162 -0.86 4.16 13.59
CA ARG A 162 -0.45 4.38 14.98
C ARG A 162 0.49 3.31 15.45
N SER A 163 1.65 3.69 15.96
CA SER A 163 2.61 2.73 16.53
C SER A 163 2.30 2.46 18.01
N PHE A 164 2.18 1.19 18.35
CA PHE A 164 2.01 0.69 19.71
C PHE A 164 3.17 -0.20 20.10
N LYS A 165 3.73 0.02 21.28
CA LYS A 165 4.75 -0.87 21.83
C LYS A 165 4.08 -2.07 22.49
N LEU A 166 4.24 -3.25 21.90
CA LEU A 166 3.84 -4.53 22.47
C LEU A 166 5.10 -5.32 22.84
N TYR A 167 5.34 -5.50 24.14
CA TYR A 167 6.58 -6.04 24.69
C TYR A 167 7.83 -5.30 24.16
N LYS A 168 8.70 -6.00 23.42
CA LYS A 168 9.95 -5.47 22.84
C LYS A 168 9.80 -5.01 21.38
N ARG A 169 8.57 -4.97 20.85
CA ARG A 169 8.30 -4.70 19.43
C ARG A 169 7.30 -3.54 19.25
N ASN A 170 7.48 -2.74 18.22
CA ASN A 170 6.58 -1.64 17.86
C ASN A 170 5.64 -2.10 16.74
N ILE A 171 4.42 -2.47 17.09
CA ILE A 171 3.40 -2.90 16.13
C ILE A 171 2.67 -1.67 15.62
N THR A 172 2.48 -1.57 14.31
CA THR A 172 1.87 -0.39 13.67
C THR A 172 0.66 -0.81 12.86
N PRO A 173 -0.54 -0.92 13.47
CA PRO A 173 -1.78 -0.99 12.73
C PRO A 173 -2.03 0.28 11.93
N TYR A 174 -2.71 0.12 10.81
CA TYR A 174 -3.11 1.22 9.95
C TYR A 174 -4.42 0.92 9.23
N VAL A 175 -5.04 2.01 8.77
CA VAL A 175 -6.15 1.98 7.82
C VAL A 175 -5.84 2.93 6.67
N ALA A 176 -6.28 2.60 5.47
CA ALA A 176 -6.11 3.41 4.29
C ALA A 176 -7.35 3.31 3.40
N SER A 177 -7.59 4.36 2.63
CA SER A 177 -8.51 4.28 1.49
C SER A 177 -7.75 4.67 0.25
N GLU A 178 -8.13 4.13 -0.90
CA GLU A 178 -7.57 4.51 -2.18
C GLU A 178 -8.64 4.75 -3.22
N LEU A 179 -8.40 5.79 -4.01
CA LEU A 179 -9.27 6.23 -5.09
C LEU A 179 -8.47 6.26 -6.38
N PHE A 180 -9.06 5.72 -7.44
CA PHE A 180 -8.44 5.64 -8.75
C PHE A 180 -9.31 6.37 -9.76
N TRP A 181 -8.74 7.36 -10.42
CA TRP A 181 -9.30 7.98 -11.61
C TRP A 181 -8.54 7.46 -12.83
N ASP A 182 -9.28 6.97 -13.82
CA ASP A 182 -8.70 6.38 -15.03
C ASP A 182 -9.11 7.19 -16.26
N GLN A 183 -8.11 7.64 -17.04
CA GLN A 183 -8.33 8.42 -18.25
C GLN A 183 -9.15 7.64 -19.29
N ARG A 184 -9.01 6.31 -19.35
CA ARG A 184 -9.74 5.44 -20.30
C ARG A 184 -11.25 5.56 -20.12
N TYR A 185 -11.70 5.68 -18.88
CA TYR A 185 -13.13 5.76 -18.51
C TYR A 185 -13.57 7.17 -18.12
N LYS A 186 -12.62 8.12 -17.97
CA LYS A 186 -12.82 9.51 -17.53
C LYS A 186 -13.58 9.63 -16.20
N LYS A 187 -13.49 8.63 -15.33
CA LYS A 187 -14.22 8.57 -14.05
C LYS A 187 -13.38 7.89 -12.97
N LEU A 188 -13.80 8.09 -11.72
CA LEU A 188 -13.36 7.26 -10.61
C LEU A 188 -13.95 5.86 -10.80
N ASN A 189 -13.09 4.85 -10.90
CA ASN A 189 -13.52 3.50 -11.24
C ASN A 189 -13.18 2.47 -10.17
N ILE A 190 -12.07 2.63 -9.45
CA ILE A 190 -11.63 1.73 -8.37
C ILE A 190 -11.60 2.46 -7.03
N TYR A 191 -12.15 1.80 -6.03
CA TYR A 191 -12.16 2.21 -4.64
C TYR A 191 -11.61 1.05 -3.81
N LYS A 192 -10.56 1.31 -3.02
CA LYS A 192 -10.01 0.31 -2.11
C LYS A 192 -10.11 0.82 -0.69
N PHE A 193 -10.44 -0.07 0.24
CA PHE A 193 -10.29 0.16 1.66
C PHE A 193 -9.35 -0.90 2.20
N THR A 194 -8.26 -0.48 2.82
CA THR A 194 -7.24 -1.36 3.37
C THR A 194 -7.18 -1.19 4.88
N SER A 195 -7.13 -2.29 5.62
CA SER A 195 -6.78 -2.33 7.03
C SER A 195 -5.67 -3.34 7.24
N GLY A 196 -4.62 -2.96 7.95
CA GLY A 196 -3.47 -3.83 8.10
C GLY A 196 -2.66 -3.55 9.34
N VAL A 197 -1.63 -4.35 9.52
CA VAL A 197 -0.69 -4.25 10.63
C VAL A 197 0.72 -4.53 10.14
N GLN A 198 1.63 -3.60 10.45
CA GLN A 198 3.06 -3.75 10.23
C GLN A 198 3.74 -4.18 11.53
N VAL A 199 4.48 -5.29 11.48
CA VAL A 199 5.20 -5.88 12.61
C VAL A 199 6.70 -5.95 12.29
N PRO A 200 7.57 -5.26 13.04
CA PRO A 200 9.01 -5.37 12.89
C PRO A 200 9.49 -6.71 13.49
N VAL A 201 10.04 -7.58 12.65
CA VAL A 201 10.50 -8.92 13.06
C VAL A 201 11.98 -8.90 13.45
N PHE A 202 12.83 -8.23 12.66
CA PHE A 202 14.26 -8.08 12.91
C PHE A 202 14.71 -6.62 12.75
N ARG A 203 15.98 -6.31 13.05
CA ARG A 203 16.55 -4.95 13.06
C ARG A 203 16.44 -4.20 11.70
N ARG A 204 16.03 -4.88 10.64
CA ARG A 204 15.91 -4.38 9.26
C ARG A 204 14.78 -5.03 8.47
N THR A 205 13.84 -5.66 9.16
CA THR A 205 12.79 -6.45 8.49
C THR A 205 11.47 -6.21 9.17
N SER A 206 10.44 -5.93 8.37
CA SER A 206 9.06 -5.90 8.84
C SER A 206 8.16 -6.73 7.95
N VAL A 207 7.20 -7.38 8.58
CA VAL A 207 6.12 -8.09 7.90
C VAL A 207 4.87 -7.26 8.04
N GLU A 208 4.15 -7.11 6.94
CA GLU A 208 2.86 -6.43 6.90
C GLU A 208 1.80 -7.44 6.49
N PHE A 209 0.76 -7.55 7.31
CA PHE A 209 -0.45 -8.30 6.99
C PHE A 209 -1.56 -7.29 6.75
N PHE A 210 -2.31 -7.45 5.67
CA PHE A 210 -3.43 -6.56 5.40
C PHE A 210 -4.62 -7.31 4.80
N TYR A 211 -5.79 -6.74 5.06
CA TYR A 211 -7.02 -7.05 4.37
C TYR A 211 -7.42 -5.81 3.57
N GLU A 212 -7.84 -6.02 2.33
CA GLU A 212 -8.32 -4.99 1.44
C GLU A 212 -9.66 -5.38 0.84
N ARG A 213 -10.63 -4.47 0.93
CA ARG A 213 -11.88 -4.54 0.19
C ARG A 213 -11.73 -3.64 -1.03
N GLN A 214 -11.85 -4.24 -2.22
CA GLN A 214 -11.82 -3.53 -3.49
C GLN A 214 -13.20 -3.53 -4.13
N TYR A 215 -13.62 -2.36 -4.60
CA TYR A 215 -14.76 -2.18 -5.49
C TYR A 215 -14.26 -1.57 -6.80
N CYS A 216 -14.55 -2.22 -7.93
CA CYS A 216 -14.21 -1.75 -9.26
C CYS A 216 -15.43 -1.76 -10.19
N SER A 217 -15.82 -0.57 -10.67
CA SER A 217 -16.98 -0.42 -11.56
C SER A 217 -16.72 -0.78 -13.03
N THR A 218 -15.46 -1.01 -13.42
CA THR A 218 -15.05 -1.25 -14.82
C THR A 218 -14.19 -2.50 -15.00
N CYS A 219 -13.93 -3.26 -13.94
CA CYS A 219 -13.09 -4.46 -13.98
C CYS A 219 -13.96 -5.69 -14.24
N ALA A 220 -13.32 -6.79 -14.65
CA ALA A 220 -14.00 -8.08 -14.82
C ALA A 220 -14.70 -8.56 -13.53
N THR A 221 -14.08 -8.32 -12.38
CA THR A 221 -14.67 -8.60 -11.06
C THR A 221 -14.99 -7.27 -10.36
N ARG A 222 -16.25 -7.10 -9.95
CA ARG A 222 -16.71 -5.86 -9.32
C ARG A 222 -16.26 -5.73 -7.88
N ASP A 223 -16.38 -6.79 -7.10
CA ASP A 223 -16.14 -6.81 -5.66
C ASP A 223 -15.12 -7.89 -5.31
N THR A 224 -14.04 -7.49 -4.65
CA THR A 224 -12.95 -8.41 -4.30
C THR A 224 -12.49 -8.20 -2.85
N ASN A 225 -12.32 -9.30 -2.14
CA ASN A 225 -11.65 -9.38 -0.85
C ASN A 225 -10.20 -9.82 -1.07
N ILE A 226 -9.23 -9.03 -0.65
CA ILE A 226 -7.81 -9.31 -0.86
C ILE A 226 -7.16 -9.48 0.50
N PHE A 227 -6.49 -10.60 0.71
CA PHE A 227 -5.60 -10.83 1.85
C PHE A 227 -4.16 -10.70 1.37
N GLY A 228 -3.40 -9.79 1.97
CA GLY A 228 -2.05 -9.50 1.51
C GLY A 228 -0.99 -9.69 2.58
N LEU A 229 0.21 -10.00 2.08
CA LEU A 229 1.40 -10.22 2.89
C LEU A 229 2.59 -9.52 2.24
N ASN A 230 3.15 -8.49 2.89
CA ASN A 230 4.35 -7.82 2.41
C ASN A 230 5.54 -8.11 3.33
N LEU A 231 6.63 -8.62 2.76
CA LEU A 231 7.92 -8.74 3.43
C LEU A 231 8.82 -7.57 3.03
N ASN A 232 9.12 -6.69 3.99
CA ASN A 232 9.93 -5.49 3.75
C ASN A 232 11.32 -5.63 4.38
N PHE A 233 12.37 -5.38 3.60
CA PHE A 233 13.76 -5.32 4.04
C PHE A 233 14.32 -3.91 3.90
N TYR A 234 14.94 -3.38 4.97
CA TYR A 234 15.45 -2.01 5.03
C TYR A 234 16.96 -1.98 5.28
N PHE A 235 17.73 -1.63 4.26
CA PHE A 235 19.18 -1.50 4.35
C PHE A 235 19.57 -0.04 4.47
N HIS A 236 20.26 0.31 5.55
CA HIS A 236 20.80 1.64 5.76
C HIS A 236 22.32 1.57 5.62
N LYS A 237 22.90 2.35 4.70
CA LYS A 237 24.35 2.53 4.64
C LYS A 237 24.78 3.40 5.82
N LYS A 238 25.76 2.92 6.60
CA LYS A 238 26.41 3.71 7.66
C LYS A 238 27.22 4.84 7.05
#